data_AF-A0A6L4Z696-F1
#
_entry.id   AF-A0A6L4Z696-F1
#
_cell.length_a   1.000
_cell.length_b   1.000
_cell.length_c   1.000
_cell.angle_alpha   90.00
_cell.angle_beta   90.00
_cell.angle_gamma   90.00
#
_symmetry.space_group_name_H-M   'P 1'
#
loop_
_entity.id
_entity.type
_entity.pdbx_description
1 polymer ?
#
loop_
_entity_poly.entity_id
_entity_poly.type
_entity_poly.pdbx_seq_one_letter_code
_entity_poly.pdbx_strand_id
1 'polypeptide(L)'
;MKIKDKKRLFVIFDELFRGTNVKDAFDGSLMIIESFANIPESTFFISTHITEVAEKVKDLSNIQFKYFDSKIVNNIPIYEYKLESGISHERLGMFILKNEKIVEIFDSITNKE
;
A
#
# COMPACT_ATOMS: atom_id res chain seq x y z
N MET A 1 -19.50 20.31 -4.84
CA MET A 1 -18.92 19.21 -4.04
C MET A 1 -19.13 19.54 -2.57
N LYS A 2 -20.03 18.83 -1.85
CA LYS A 2 -20.44 19.11 -0.45
C LYS A 2 -19.28 19.10 0.57
N ILE A 3 -18.09 18.68 0.14
CA ILE A 3 -16.83 18.77 0.89
C ILE A 3 -16.45 20.22 1.23
N LYS A 4 -16.75 21.20 0.35
CA LYS A 4 -16.45 22.61 0.62
C LYS A 4 -17.23 23.19 1.81
N ASP A 5 -18.40 22.63 2.13
CA ASP A 5 -19.28 23.16 3.17
C ASP A 5 -18.95 22.60 4.57
N LYS A 6 -18.09 21.57 4.65
CA LYS A 6 -17.72 20.92 5.91
C LYS A 6 -16.25 21.14 6.22
N LYS A 7 -16.00 21.94 7.26
CA LYS A 7 -14.64 22.31 7.71
C LYS A 7 -13.84 21.18 8.37
N ARG A 8 -14.47 20.04 8.70
CA ARG A 8 -13.82 18.90 9.37
C ARG A 8 -14.34 17.59 8.80
N LEU A 9 -13.49 16.88 8.09
CA LEU A 9 -13.81 15.62 7.43
C LEU A 9 -12.96 14.50 7.98
N PHE A 10 -13.55 13.31 8.06
CA PHE A 10 -12.83 12.06 8.26
C PHE A 10 -13.11 11.19 7.03
N VAL A 11 -12.08 10.86 6.26
CA VAL A 11 -12.23 10.16 4.98
C VAL A 11 -11.28 8.97 4.94
N ILE A 12 -11.78 7.83 4.48
CA ILE A 12 -11.00 6.63 4.25
C ILE A 12 -11.03 6.36 2.74
N PHE A 13 -9.84 6.24 2.15
CA PHE A 13 -9.65 5.79 0.79
C PHE A 13 -9.06 4.39 0.81
N ASP A 14 -9.77 3.45 0.18
CA ASP A 14 -9.23 2.13 -0.07
C ASP A 14 -8.60 2.08 -1.47
N GLU A 15 -7.32 2.41 -1.53
CA GLU A 15 -6.53 2.70 -2.75
C GLU A 15 -7.08 3.87 -3.58
N LEU A 16 -6.32 4.98 -3.65
CA LEU A 16 -6.74 6.18 -4.37
C LEU A 16 -6.90 5.97 -5.89
N PHE A 17 -6.03 5.16 -6.49
CA PHE A 17 -6.03 4.88 -7.92
C PHE A 17 -5.87 3.37 -8.16
N ARG A 18 -6.80 2.79 -8.91
CA ARG A 18 -6.74 1.42 -9.42
C ARG A 18 -6.78 1.50 -10.95
N GLY A 19 -5.69 1.17 -11.65
CA GLY A 19 -5.65 1.34 -13.11
C GLY A 19 -4.32 0.95 -13.77
N THR A 20 -4.40 0.68 -15.08
CA THR A 20 -3.41 -0.01 -15.93
C THR A 20 -2.06 0.69 -16.09
N ASN A 21 -1.94 1.95 -15.68
CA ASN A 21 -0.69 2.71 -15.73
C ASN A 21 -0.19 3.03 -14.33
N VAL A 22 0.81 2.26 -13.89
CA VAL A 22 1.46 2.42 -12.58
C VAL A 22 1.98 3.84 -12.37
N LYS A 23 2.45 4.50 -13.44
CA LYS A 23 2.96 5.87 -13.35
C LYS A 23 1.85 6.88 -13.06
N ASP A 24 0.71 6.76 -13.74
CA ASP A 24 -0.43 7.66 -13.49
C ASP A 24 -1.01 7.44 -12.09
N ALA A 25 -1.07 6.18 -11.65
CA ALA A 25 -1.50 5.85 -10.28
C ALA A 25 -0.56 6.45 -9.24
N PHE A 26 0.76 6.41 -9.48
CA PHE A 26 1.77 7.04 -8.63
C PHE A 26 1.63 8.57 -8.63
N ASP A 27 1.68 9.22 -9.80
CA ASP A 27 1.66 10.68 -9.94
C ASP A 27 0.36 11.26 -9.37
N GLY A 28 -0.77 10.59 -9.66
CA GLY A 28 -2.08 10.97 -9.11
C GLY A 28 -2.16 10.81 -7.59
N SER A 29 -1.67 9.69 -7.04
CA SER A 29 -1.69 9.46 -5.59
C SER A 29 -0.85 10.50 -4.86
N LEU A 30 0.34 10.80 -5.40
CA LEU A 30 1.25 11.80 -4.84
C LEU A 30 0.58 13.18 -4.78
N MET A 31 0.03 13.66 -5.90
CA MET A 31 -0.66 14.95 -5.98
C MET A 31 -1.82 15.06 -4.98
N ILE A 32 -2.62 14.00 -4.84
CA ILE A 32 -3.76 13.99 -3.92
C ILE A 32 -3.29 14.00 -2.45
N ILE A 33 -2.30 13.19 -2.10
CA ILE A 33 -1.79 13.10 -0.72
C ILE A 33 -1.17 14.45 -0.30
N GLU A 34 -0.36 15.07 -1.16
CA GLU A 34 0.18 16.42 -0.91
C GLU A 34 -0.94 17.45 -0.75
N SER A 35 -2.00 17.36 -1.54
CA SER A 35 -3.17 18.24 -1.43
C SER A 35 -3.91 18.05 -0.10
N PHE A 36 -4.07 16.81 0.36
CA PHE A 36 -4.71 16.50 1.65
C PHE A 36 -3.87 16.94 2.85
N ALA A 37 -2.54 16.85 2.75
CA ALA A 37 -1.64 17.37 3.77
C ALA A 37 -1.82 18.88 3.99
N ASN A 38 -2.35 19.62 3.03
CA ASN A 38 -2.64 21.05 3.18
C ASN A 38 -4.00 21.36 3.85
N ILE A 39 -4.72 20.34 4.36
CA ILE A 39 -6.06 20.49 4.98
C ILE A 39 -6.00 20.02 6.45
N PRO A 40 -5.45 20.83 7.37
CA PRO A 40 -5.16 20.40 8.74
C PRO A 40 -6.41 20.13 9.60
N GLU A 41 -7.58 20.65 9.21
CA GLU A 41 -8.83 20.44 9.95
C GLU A 41 -9.51 19.10 9.63
N SER A 42 -8.95 18.32 8.69
CA SER A 42 -9.49 17.03 8.26
C SER A 42 -8.47 15.91 8.44
N THR A 43 -8.98 14.68 8.55
CA THR A 43 -8.17 13.48 8.69
C THR A 43 -8.47 12.54 7.53
N PHE A 44 -7.41 12.06 6.90
CA PHE A 44 -7.47 11.18 5.74
C PHE A 44 -6.70 9.90 6.05
N PHE A 45 -7.36 8.75 5.88
CA PHE A 45 -6.74 7.43 5.92
C PHE A 45 -6.68 6.88 4.51
N ILE A 46 -5.51 6.43 4.08
CA ILE A 46 -5.27 5.98 2.71
C ILE A 46 -4.53 4.66 2.77
N SER A 47 -5.13 3.60 2.23
CA SER A 47 -4.39 2.38 1.91
C SER A 47 -3.72 2.54 0.53
N THR A 48 -2.51 2.01 0.37
CA THR A 48 -1.82 1.98 -0.92
C THR A 48 -0.82 0.82 -0.97
N HIS A 49 -0.69 0.22 -2.15
CA HIS A 49 0.38 -0.73 -2.47
C HIS A 49 1.60 -0.03 -3.11
N ILE A 50 1.52 1.27 -3.38
CA ILE A 50 2.56 2.06 -4.06
C ILE A 50 3.48 2.68 -3.00
N THR A 51 4.44 1.90 -2.51
CA THR A 51 5.39 2.30 -1.45
C THR A 51 6.23 3.52 -1.82
N GLU A 52 6.47 3.74 -3.10
CA GLU A 52 7.25 4.84 -3.65
C GLU A 52 6.63 6.21 -3.33
N VAL A 53 5.29 6.27 -3.20
CA VAL A 53 4.60 7.51 -2.83
C VAL A 53 4.98 7.92 -1.40
N ALA A 54 5.08 6.93 -0.50
CA ALA A 54 5.44 7.18 0.89
C ALA A 54 6.85 7.79 0.99
N GLU A 55 7.81 7.32 0.19
CA GLU A 55 9.16 7.89 0.13
C GLU A 55 9.20 9.34 -0.33
N LYS A 56 8.25 9.78 -1.17
CA LYS A 56 8.18 11.17 -1.66
C LYS A 56 7.57 12.14 -0.66
N VAL A 57 6.69 11.64 0.22
CA VAL A 57 5.95 12.48 1.18
C VAL A 57 6.41 12.29 2.62
N LYS A 58 7.48 11.52 2.85
CA LYS A 58 7.99 11.20 4.20
C LYS A 58 8.44 12.40 5.02
N ASP A 59 8.83 13.48 4.36
CA ASP A 59 9.30 14.71 5.02
C ASP A 59 8.14 15.64 5.41
N LEU A 60 6.91 15.32 5.03
CA LEU A 60 5.72 16.07 5.46
C LEU A 60 5.40 15.73 6.91
N SER A 61 5.48 16.72 7.80
CA SER A 61 5.37 16.56 9.25
C SER A 61 3.99 16.12 9.74
N ASN A 62 2.97 16.22 8.89
CA ASN A 62 1.59 15.92 9.21
C ASN A 62 1.09 14.61 8.57
N ILE A 63 2.01 13.74 8.15
CA ILE A 63 1.70 12.39 7.65
C ILE A 63 2.27 11.35 8.60
N GLN A 64 1.48 10.31 8.88
CA GLN A 64 1.91 9.15 9.66
C GLN A 64 1.85 7.90 8.79
N PHE A 65 2.97 7.17 8.72
CA PHE A 65 3.04 5.90 8.01
C PHE A 65 2.77 4.75 8.94
N LYS A 66 1.86 3.88 8.49
CA LYS A 66 1.45 2.68 9.20
C LYS A 66 1.27 1.54 8.23
N TYR A 67 1.53 0.32 8.69
CA TYR A 67 1.33 -0.89 7.90
C TYR A 67 0.83 -2.05 8.78
N PHE A 68 0.30 -3.09 8.14
CA PHE A 68 0.02 -4.36 8.80
C PHE A 68 1.20 -5.29 8.59
N ASP A 69 1.78 -5.80 9.67
CA ASP A 69 2.91 -6.73 9.63
C ASP A 69 2.45 -8.19 9.46
N SER A 70 3.30 -8.99 8.82
CA SER A 70 3.13 -10.44 8.70
C SER A 70 4.41 -11.16 9.13
N LYS A 71 4.26 -12.36 9.69
CA LYS A 71 5.40 -13.18 10.13
C LYS A 71 5.35 -14.53 9.49
N ILE A 72 6.51 -15.03 9.05
CA ILE A 72 6.63 -16.39 8.55
C ILE A 72 7.04 -17.29 9.71
N VAL A 73 6.18 -18.23 10.07
CA VAL A 73 6.45 -19.26 11.08
C VAL A 73 6.21 -20.62 10.45
N ASN A 74 7.24 -21.47 10.42
CA ASN A 74 7.17 -22.81 9.80
C ASN A 74 6.63 -22.80 8.36
N ASN A 75 7.13 -21.86 7.53
CA ASN A 75 6.66 -21.65 6.16
C ASN A 75 5.18 -21.23 6.01
N ILE A 76 4.50 -20.87 7.10
CA ILE A 76 3.12 -20.40 7.08
C ILE A 76 3.11 -18.91 7.43
N PRO A 77 2.44 -18.06 6.63
CA PRO A 77 2.28 -16.66 6.97
C PRO A 77 1.24 -16.48 8.08
N ILE A 78 1.64 -15.79 9.14
CA ILE A 78 0.81 -15.40 10.28
C ILE A 78 0.59 -13.90 10.20
N TYR A 79 -0.68 -13.50 10.19
CA TYR A 79 -1.09 -12.10 10.16
C TYR A 79 -1.46 -11.68 11.58
N GLU A 80 -0.75 -10.71 12.14
CA GLU A 80 -1.09 -10.22 13.48
C GLU A 80 -2.28 -9.26 13.47
N TYR A 81 -2.64 -8.72 12.30
CA TYR A 81 -3.68 -7.70 12.12
C TYR A 81 -3.47 -6.46 13.02
N LYS A 82 -2.21 -6.17 13.38
CA LYS A 82 -1.81 -5.00 14.15
C LYS A 82 -1.19 -3.95 13.24
N LEU A 83 -1.50 -2.69 13.53
CA LEU A 83 -0.91 -1.54 12.87
C LEU A 83 0.47 -1.25 13.47
N GLU A 84 1.52 -1.44 12.68
CA GLU A 84 2.88 -1.09 13.03
C GLU A 84 3.29 0.26 12.42
N SER A 85 4.32 0.88 12.98
CA SER A 85 4.83 2.17 12.49
C SER A 85 5.81 1.99 11.35
N GLY A 86 5.64 2.77 10.28
CA GLY A 86 6.54 2.78 9.13
C GLY A 86 5.85 2.39 7.83
N ILE A 87 6.67 2.06 6.83
CA ILE A 87 6.27 1.64 5.49
C ILE A 87 6.59 0.14 5.37
N SER A 88 5.65 -0.68 4.91
CA SER A 88 5.91 -2.10 4.72
C SER A 88 6.91 -2.34 3.60
N HIS A 89 7.82 -3.28 3.81
CA HIS A 89 8.74 -3.80 2.79
C HIS A 89 8.42 -5.25 2.39
N GLU A 90 7.28 -5.78 2.85
CA GLU A 90 6.96 -7.19 2.69
C GLU A 90 6.59 -7.55 1.25
N ARG A 91 7.17 -8.64 0.76
CA ARG A 91 6.85 -9.25 -0.55
C ARG A 91 6.14 -10.58 -0.38
N LEU A 92 5.06 -10.58 0.39
CA LEU A 92 4.32 -11.78 0.75
C LEU A 92 3.83 -12.59 -0.46
N GLY A 93 3.41 -11.92 -1.53
CA GLY A 93 2.97 -12.59 -2.76
C GLY A 93 4.04 -13.53 -3.34
N MET A 94 5.31 -13.10 -3.35
CA MET A 94 6.41 -13.95 -3.84
C MET A 94 6.69 -15.13 -2.92
N PHE A 95 6.53 -14.93 -1.61
CA PHE A 95 6.63 -16.01 -0.64
C PHE A 95 5.55 -17.07 -0.88
N ILE A 96 4.29 -16.66 -1.08
CA ILE A 96 3.16 -17.56 -1.38
C ILE A 96 3.45 -18.37 -2.66
N LEU A 97 3.89 -17.71 -3.74
CA LEU A 97 4.20 -18.38 -5.00
C LEU A 97 5.28 -19.47 -4.84
N LYS A 98 6.31 -19.20 -4.03
CA LYS A 98 7.37 -20.18 -3.73
C LYS A 98 6.85 -21.33 -2.87
N ASN A 99 6.06 -21.03 -1.85
CA ASN A 99 5.53 -22.05 -0.94
C ASN A 99 4.57 -23.03 -1.64
N GLU A 100 3.74 -22.52 -2.56
CA GLU A 100 2.83 -23.32 -3.39
C GLU A 100 3.54 -24.04 -4.55
N LYS A 101 4.88 -23.95 -4.64
CA LYS A 101 5.70 -24.57 -5.70
C LYS A 101 5.27 -24.19 -7.12
N ILE A 102 4.63 -23.03 -7.27
CA ILE A 102 4.10 -22.58 -8.56
C ILE A 102 5.22 -22.43 -9.60
N VAL A 103 6.39 -21.96 -9.17
CA VAL A 103 7.58 -21.83 -10.04
C VAL A 103 8.04 -23.19 -10.54
N GLU A 104 8.13 -24.20 -9.67
CA GLU A 104 8.52 -25.57 -10.03
C GLU A 104 7.53 -26.20 -11.00
N ILE A 105 6.22 -25.94 -10.81
CA ILE A 105 5.16 -26.40 -11.72
C ILE A 105 5.39 -25.82 -13.12
N PHE A 106 5.63 -24.51 -13.24
CA PHE A 106 5.89 -23.89 -14.53
C PHE A 106 7.17 -24.45 -15.17
N ASP A 107 8.27 -24.56 -14.43
CA ASP A 107 9.54 -25.10 -14.93
C ASP A 107 9.41 -26.56 -15.42
N SER A 108 8.57 -27.36 -14.77
CA SER A 108 8.30 -28.75 -15.21
C SER A 108 7.50 -28.86 -16.51
N ILE A 109 6.76 -27.80 -16.87
CA ILE A 109 5.98 -27.72 -18.10
C ILE A 109 6.86 -27.20 -19.25
N THR A 110 7.77 -26.25 -18.99
CA THR A 110 8.67 -25.67 -20.00
C THR A 110 9.92 -26.50 -20.28
N ASN A 111 10.46 -27.25 -19.31
CA ASN A 111 11.67 -28.07 -19.49
C ASN A 111 11.41 -29.49 -20.02
N LYS A 112 10.28 -29.73 -20.72
CA LYS A 112 10.09 -30.96 -21.51
C LYS A 112 10.80 -30.81 -22.86
N GLU A 113 12.11 -31.02 -22.86
CA GLU A 113 12.87 -31.54 -24.01
C GLU A 113 13.37 -32.95 -23.69
#